data_AF-A0A377PP89-F1
#
_entry.id   AF-A0A377PP89-F1
#
_cell.length_a   1.000
_cell.length_b   1.000
_cell.length_c   1.000
_cell.angle_alpha   90.00
_cell.angle_beta   90.00
_cell.angle_gamma   90.00
#
_symmetry.space_group_name_H-M   'P 1'
#
loop_
_entity.id
_entity.type
_entity.pdbx_description
1 polymer ?
#
loop_
_entity_poly.entity_id
_entity_poly.type
_entity_poly.pdbx_seq_one_letter_code
_entity_poly.pdbx_strand_id
1 'polypeptide(L)' 'MSVPSHLWLYDNKNALIKGGSGIVVRESSIETQSFNYCVPVPANGNMTYSDEWNSNIIARGDL' A
#
# COMPACT_ATOMS: atom_id res chain seq x y z
N MET A 1 -6.22 -10.71 -18.45
CA MET A 1 -6.27 -9.23 -18.32
C MET A 1 -6.48 -8.93 -16.84
N SER A 2 -5.68 -8.07 -16.22
CA SER A 2 -5.91 -7.68 -14.83
C SER A 2 -7.07 -6.70 -14.73
N VAL A 3 -7.89 -6.84 -13.69
CA VAL A 3 -8.95 -5.88 -13.38
C VAL A 3 -8.31 -4.64 -12.74
N PRO A 4 -8.59 -3.41 -13.20
CA PRO A 4 -8.06 -2.19 -12.60
C PRO A 4 -8.60 -2.00 -11.17
N SER A 5 -7.84 -1.29 -10.33
CA SER A 5 -8.28 -0.89 -9.00
C SER A 5 -9.21 0.33 -9.05
N HIS A 6 -10.15 0.41 -8.11
CA HIS A 6 -11.14 1.49 -8.02
C HIS A 6 -11.02 2.23 -6.70
N LEU A 7 -11.05 3.56 -6.78
CA LEU A 7 -10.92 4.47 -5.63
C LEU A 7 -12.19 5.31 -5.46
N TRP A 8 -12.61 5.47 -4.22
CA TRP A 8 -13.64 6.44 -3.82
C TRP A 8 -13.00 7.46 -2.89
N LEU A 9 -12.99 8.71 -3.35
CA LEU A 9 -12.48 9.83 -2.57
C LEU A 9 -13.65 10.63 -2.02
N TYR A 10 -13.57 10.98 -0.75
CA TYR A 10 -14.56 11.79 -0.08
C TYR A 10 -13.91 13.09 0.37
N ASP A 11 -14.63 14.20 0.25
CA ASP A 11 -14.18 15.47 0.81
C ASP A 11 -14.29 15.48 2.34
N ASN A 12 -13.87 16.59 2.96
CA ASN A 12 -13.93 16.76 4.41
C ASN A 12 -15.36 16.82 4.99
N LYS A 13 -16.40 16.88 4.14
CA LYS A 13 -17.82 16.84 4.49
C LYS A 13 -18.45 15.48 4.16
N ASN A 14 -17.62 14.47 3.86
CA ASN A 14 -18.04 13.14 3.41
C ASN A 14 -18.82 13.15 2.08
N ALA A 15 -18.73 14.20 1.28
CA ALA A 15 -19.29 14.21 -0.07
C ALA A 15 -18.36 13.45 -1.03
N LEU A 16 -18.93 12.56 -1.84
CA LEU A 16 -18.19 11.78 -2.82
C LEU A 16 -17.65 12.69 -3.94
N ILE A 17 -16.34 12.65 -4.15
CA ILE A 17 -15.67 13.21 -5.32
C ILE A 17 -15.83 12.20 -6.45
N LYS A 18 -16.76 12.48 -7.37
CA LYS A 18 -17.16 11.54 -8.42
C LYS A 18 -16.06 11.37 -9.47
N GLY A 19 -15.64 10.13 -9.71
CA GLY A 19 -14.88 9.71 -10.87
C GLY A 19 -15.77 9.37 -12.07
N GLY A 20 -15.13 8.92 -13.16
CA GLY A 20 -15.80 8.64 -14.44
C GLY A 20 -16.29 7.20 -14.63
N SER A 21 -16.11 6.30 -13.65
CA SER A 21 -16.51 4.89 -13.81
C SER A 21 -18.02 4.74 -13.96
N GLY A 22 -18.44 4.07 -15.04
CA GLY A 22 -19.81 3.62 -15.30
C GLY A 22 -20.02 2.12 -15.08
N ILE A 23 -19.04 1.44 -14.47
CA ILE A 23 -19.12 -0.01 -14.21
C ILE A 23 -20.11 -0.28 -13.07
N VAL A 24 -20.96 -1.29 -13.26
CA VAL A 24 -21.97 -1.68 -12.27
C VAL A 24 -21.31 -2.05 -10.94
N VAL A 25 -21.88 -1.56 -9.82
CA VAL A 25 -21.33 -1.70 -8.44
C VAL A 25 -20.02 -0.91 -8.21
N ARG A 26 -19.55 -0.16 -9.21
CA ARG A 26 -18.34 0.69 -9.13
C ARG A 26 -18.59 2.07 -9.73
N GLU A 27 -19.84 2.51 -9.73
CA GLU A 27 -20.24 3.77 -10.32
C GLU A 27 -19.61 4.95 -9.58
N SER A 28 -19.26 6.00 -10.32
CA SER A 28 -18.63 7.21 -9.77
C SER A 28 -17.27 6.98 -9.08
N SER A 29 -16.68 5.79 -9.21
CA SER A 29 -15.31 5.53 -8.76
C SER A 29 -14.28 6.04 -9.77
N ILE A 30 -13.04 6.20 -9.30
CA ILE A 30 -11.89 6.52 -10.14
C ILE A 30 -11.14 5.22 -10.45
N GLU A 31 -11.01 4.89 -11.73
CA GLU A 31 -10.16 3.77 -12.18
C GLU A 31 -8.70 4.16 -12.11
N THR A 32 -7.89 3.31 -11.49
CA THR A 32 -6.46 3.53 -11.30
C THR A 32 -5.66 2.52 -12.13
N GLN A 33 -4.74 3.04 -12.95
CA GLN A 33 -3.88 2.22 -13.81
C GLN A 33 -2.67 1.66 -13.07
N SER A 34 -2.18 2.41 -12.07
CA SER A 34 -1.05 2.03 -11.23
C SER A 34 -1.09 2.80 -9.91
N PHE A 35 -0.62 2.18 -8.82
CA PHE A 35 -0.31 2.86 -7.57
C PHE A 35 1.00 2.33 -6.99
N ASN A 36 1.71 3.15 -6.22
CA ASN A 36 2.93 2.76 -5.52
C ASN A 36 2.83 3.23 -4.07
N TYR A 37 3.17 2.36 -3.12
CA TYR A 37 3.15 2.67 -1.69
C TYR A 37 4.26 1.89 -0.98
N CYS A 38 4.88 2.52 0.02
CA CYS A 38 5.94 1.92 0.83
C CYS A 38 5.75 2.36 2.30
N VAL A 39 5.85 1.40 3.22
CA VAL A 39 5.94 1.68 4.67
C VAL A 39 7.34 1.31 5.12
N PRO A 40 8.25 2.29 5.27
CA PRO A 40 9.58 2.00 5.78
C PRO A 40 9.50 1.69 7.28
N VAL A 41 10.08 0.56 7.69
CA VAL A 41 10.34 0.30 9.11
C VAL A 41 11.67 0.97 9.46
N PRO A 42 11.71 1.89 10.44
CA PRO A 42 12.96 2.50 10.85
C PRO A 42 13.86 1.43 11.47
N ALA A 43 15.03 1.21 10.86
CA ALA A 43 16.06 0.39 11.46
C ALA A 43 16.69 1.15 12.63
N ASN A 44 16.47 0.68 13.86
CA ASN A 44 17.47 0.91 14.89
C ASN A 44 18.67 0.01 14.54
N GLY A 45 19.91 0.42 14.85
CA GLY A 45 21.11 -0.41 14.60
C GLY A 45 21.11 -1.78 15.30
N ASN A 46 20.02 -2.13 15.98
CA ASN A 46 19.84 -3.35 16.73
C ASN A 46 18.80 -4.30 16.11
N MET A 47 18.28 -4.01 14.91
CA MET A 47 17.42 -4.95 14.19
C MET A 47 18.25 -6.14 13.73
N THR A 48 18.17 -7.23 14.49
CA THR A 48 18.74 -8.52 14.12
C THR A 48 17.72 -9.28 13.29
N TYR A 49 17.95 -9.38 11.99
CA TYR A 49 17.24 -10.35 11.16
C TYR A 49 17.84 -11.73 11.48
N SER A 50 17.03 -12.62 12.06
CA SER A 50 17.37 -14.04 12.23
C SER A 50 16.60 -14.87 11.21
N ASP A 51 17.23 -15.88 10.61
CA ASP A 51 16.46 -16.92 9.92
C ASP A 51 15.79 -17.81 10.97
N GLU A 52 14.52 -18.15 10.74
CA GLU A 52 13.74 -18.99 11.68
C GLU A 52 14.28 -20.43 11.79
N TRP A 53 15.24 -20.82 10.94
CA TRP A 53 15.76 -22.18 10.85
C TRP A 53 17.14 -22.38 11.49
N ASN A 54 18.04 -21.40 11.45
CA ASN A 54 19.43 -21.62 11.87
C ASN A 54 19.90 -20.68 12.98
N SER A 55 19.04 -19.78 13.47
CA SER A 55 19.37 -18.80 14.54
C SER A 55 20.60 -17.94 14.22
N ASN A 56 20.96 -17.80 12.94
CA ASN A 56 22.14 -17.08 12.52
C ASN A 56 21.79 -15.60 12.29
N ILE A 57 22.67 -14.68 12.72
CA ILE A 57 22.43 -13.24 12.54
C ILE A 57 22.81 -12.84 11.11
N ILE A 58 21.84 -12.41 10.30
CA ILE A 58 22.02 -12.19 8.86
C ILE A 58 22.38 -10.74 8.50
N ALA A 59 22.09 -9.79 9.39
CA ALA A 59 22.63 -8.42 9.29
C ALA A 59 22.68 -7.77 10.69
N ARG A 60 23.75 -7.02 10.95
CA ARG A 60 23.86 -6.07 12.07
C ARG A 60 23.93 -4.68 11.48
N GLY A 61 23.10 -3.76 11.98
CA GLY A 61 23.18 -2.35 11.61
C GLY A 61 24.30 -1.69 12.40
N ASP A 62 25.51 -1.68 11.86
CA ASP A 62 26.63 -1.01 12.50
C ASP A 62 26.43 0.52 12.39
N LEU A 63 26.38 1.20 13.55
CA LEU A 63 26.42 2.67 13.65
C LEU A 63 27.84 3.19 13.37
#